data_AF-A0A5B0QV63-F1
#
_entry.id   AF-A0A5B0QV63-F1
#
_cell.length_a   1.000
_cell.length_b   1.000
_cell.length_c   1.000
_cell.angle_alpha   90.00
_cell.angle_beta   90.00
_cell.angle_gamma   90.00
#
_symmetry.space_group_name_H-M   'P 1'
#
loop_
_entity.id
_entity.type
_entity.pdbx_description
1 polymer ?
#
loop_
_entity_poly.entity_id
_entity_poly.type
_entity_poly.pdbx_seq_one_letter_code
_entity_poly.pdbx_strand_id
1 'polypeptide(L)'
;MMDNPYDPNQESEWEDEGPDSSDEDHEDHTRWVTLDKFEDQEEGIDPTIPSAKEEYQRLAKEYNWNRLLKELHTWYVTLKLHTKNWSGPNSYEEHKSDSCRCSPRDQRSRPVDMVDIYAQRRRLILFCKCTHDAVRLLRQGYLAGSPIKPQTAFSLPLLIFHNSLWNNCHIGMLPFTVALTEFLEPRSERLCAKGKNHARDMRKPFSAAVDLFRLLQERSDDLMDSTLGLTEQDKLAGRSCPACFGPEPANSMDYPDSVRNRLIVCLDGNFQHRHHSKASRDYETLQTPSIFLPEGAVEMMTQEIRHMEVMNKTPKQADRCADAHKAANDKRNESTWKGCDDTGLMGLCCRHDSAVFLANIYKSGELRALPLALMKRLLRLDPDRPVGILYDIGCSLDKYINLRGLLPDLTKETTFGTSIFHSYVHNWACQLDYNPRLNTGWGLSDGKGLERMWSYLSPLVSPLRYATRNH
;
A
#
# COMPACT_ATOMS: atom_id res chain seq x y z
N MET A 1 18.54 -43.79 36.08
CA MET A 1 19.16 -42.97 37.12
C MET A 1 20.35 -42.28 36.49
N MET A 2 20.17 -41.00 36.16
CA MET A 2 21.20 -40.01 35.84
C MET A 2 20.47 -38.66 35.81
N ASP A 3 21.08 -37.69 36.50
CA ASP A 3 20.42 -36.61 37.23
C ASP A 3 19.92 -35.44 36.37
N ASN A 4 18.77 -34.90 36.78
CA ASN A 4 18.17 -33.66 36.30
C ASN A 4 18.66 -32.50 37.19
N PRO A 5 19.44 -31.51 36.70
CA PRO A 5 20.04 -30.49 37.55
C PRO A 5 19.23 -29.18 37.58
N TYR A 6 17.91 -29.24 37.79
CA TYR A 6 17.09 -28.04 37.97
C TYR A 6 16.08 -28.21 39.11
N ASP A 7 16.42 -27.59 40.24
CA ASP A 7 15.56 -27.35 41.39
C ASP A 7 14.81 -26.00 41.17
N PRO A 8 13.47 -25.98 41.13
CA PRO A 8 12.70 -24.79 40.81
C PRO A 8 12.51 -23.80 41.97
N ASN A 9 13.14 -24.01 43.14
CA ASN A 9 12.88 -23.21 44.35
C ASN A 9 14.07 -22.39 44.90
N GLN A 10 15.09 -22.07 44.08
CA GLN A 10 16.07 -21.05 44.50
C GLN A 10 15.55 -19.63 44.21
N GLU A 11 14.93 -19.03 45.22
CA GLU A 11 14.73 -17.59 45.31
C GLU A 11 16.11 -16.90 45.30
N SER A 12 16.43 -16.17 44.22
CA SER A 12 17.57 -15.27 44.20
C SER A 12 17.14 -13.93 44.79
N GLU A 13 17.64 -13.63 45.97
CA GLU A 13 17.64 -12.29 46.58
C GLU A 13 18.31 -11.29 45.62
N TRP A 14 17.52 -10.36 45.08
CA TRP A 14 18.03 -9.12 44.50
C TRP A 14 17.21 -7.99 45.09
N GLU A 15 17.88 -7.17 45.89
CA GLU A 15 17.34 -5.98 46.54
C GLU A 15 16.84 -4.98 45.50
N ASP A 16 15.62 -4.50 45.73
CA ASP A 16 14.89 -3.50 44.96
C ASP A 16 15.36 -2.11 45.43
N GLU A 17 16.27 -1.46 44.70
CA GLU A 17 16.56 -0.04 44.91
C GLU A 17 15.50 0.80 44.18
N GLY A 18 14.64 1.44 44.98
CA GLY A 18 13.55 2.31 44.54
C GLY A 18 13.99 3.60 43.84
N PRO A 19 13.03 4.41 43.36
CA PRO A 19 13.28 5.47 42.41
C PRO A 19 13.53 6.81 43.11
N ASP A 20 14.75 7.34 43.07
CA ASP A 20 14.95 8.79 43.03
C ASP A 20 16.35 9.20 42.55
N SER A 21 16.41 9.96 41.46
CA SER A 21 17.32 11.10 41.33
C SER A 21 16.97 11.86 40.05
N SER A 22 16.56 13.09 40.28
CA SER A 22 16.39 14.19 39.34
C SER A 22 17.74 14.59 38.75
N ASP A 23 17.81 14.66 37.42
CA ASP A 23 18.88 15.37 36.71
C ASP A 23 18.24 16.22 35.60
N GLU A 24 18.10 17.51 35.90
CA GLU A 24 17.94 18.59 34.92
C GLU A 24 19.32 18.92 34.35
N ASP A 25 19.52 18.79 33.03
CA ASP A 25 20.01 19.88 32.16
C ASP A 25 20.40 19.43 30.73
N HIS A 26 19.66 20.01 29.77
CA HIS A 26 20.00 20.51 28.42
C HIS A 26 20.93 19.72 27.47
N GLU A 27 20.33 19.04 26.46
CA GLU A 27 20.34 19.43 25.02
C GLU A 27 19.74 18.30 24.15
N ASP A 28 18.69 18.64 23.37
CA ASP A 28 17.88 17.80 22.46
C ASP A 28 17.20 16.55 23.09
N HIS A 29 16.31 16.78 24.06
CA HIS A 29 15.40 15.73 24.53
C HIS A 29 14.44 15.32 23.41
N THR A 30 14.78 14.24 22.73
CA THR A 30 13.85 13.51 21.89
C THR A 30 12.72 12.98 22.77
N ARG A 31 11.65 13.79 22.96
CA ARG A 31 10.48 13.44 23.76
C ARG A 31 9.72 12.29 23.10
N TRP A 32 10.08 11.07 23.48
CA TRP A 32 9.34 9.87 23.09
C TRP A 32 7.95 9.88 23.69
N VAL A 33 6.97 9.37 22.94
CA VAL A 33 5.66 9.05 23.52
C VAL A 33 5.70 7.59 23.95
N THR A 34 5.96 7.36 25.23
CA THR A 34 5.89 6.04 25.88
C THR A 34 4.65 5.99 26.77
N LEU A 35 3.76 5.05 26.50
CA LEU A 35 2.61 4.79 27.36
C LEU A 35 3.00 3.71 28.36
N ASP A 36 2.69 3.93 29.64
CA ASP A 36 2.93 2.93 30.67
C ASP A 36 2.12 1.66 30.37
N LYS A 37 2.72 0.51 30.69
CA LYS A 37 2.02 -0.77 30.68
C LYS A 37 1.10 -0.81 31.90
N PHE A 38 -0.05 -0.16 31.80
CA PHE A 38 -1.11 -0.37 32.77
C PHE A 38 -1.54 -1.84 32.66
N GLU A 39 -1.41 -2.57 33.76
CA GLU A 39 -1.90 -3.94 33.93
C GLU A 39 -3.33 -4.03 33.39
N ASP A 40 -3.64 -5.17 32.77
CA ASP A 40 -4.95 -5.45 32.17
C ASP A 40 -6.03 -5.40 33.27
N GLN A 41 -6.52 -4.20 33.59
CA GLN A 41 -7.66 -4.03 34.47
C GLN A 41 -8.88 -4.65 33.80
N GLU A 42 -9.55 -5.48 34.59
CA GLU A 42 -10.60 -6.42 34.22
C GLU A 42 -11.64 -5.85 33.26
N GLU A 43 -12.10 -6.73 32.37
CA GLU A 43 -13.22 -6.56 31.45
C GLU A 43 -14.49 -6.12 32.21
N GLY A 44 -14.70 -4.82 32.37
CA GLY A 44 -15.90 -4.32 33.06
C GLY A 44 -16.32 -2.88 32.76
N ILE A 45 -15.50 -2.10 32.04
CA ILE A 45 -15.75 -0.66 31.87
C ILE A 45 -15.66 -0.33 30.38
N ASP A 46 -16.80 0.05 29.81
CA ASP A 46 -17.04 0.64 28.48
C ASP A 46 -16.08 0.22 27.34
N PRO A 47 -16.54 -0.52 26.31
CA PRO A 47 -15.72 -0.93 25.17
C PRO A 47 -15.05 0.23 24.40
N THR A 48 -15.47 1.48 24.61
CA THR A 48 -14.81 2.68 24.07
C THR A 48 -13.45 2.97 24.70
N ILE A 49 -13.20 2.59 25.96
CA ILE A 49 -11.94 2.86 26.66
C ILE A 49 -10.79 2.00 26.12
N PRO A 50 -10.93 0.66 25.97
CA PRO A 50 -9.90 -0.16 25.32
C PRO A 50 -9.63 0.28 23.86
N SER A 51 -10.68 0.65 23.14
CA SER A 51 -10.61 1.19 21.77
C SER A 51 -9.75 2.46 21.70
N ALA A 52 -10.04 3.46 22.54
CA ALA A 52 -9.27 4.69 22.60
C ALA A 52 -7.81 4.43 23.04
N LYS A 53 -7.59 3.52 24.01
CA LYS A 53 -6.25 3.14 24.46
C LYS A 53 -5.41 2.55 23.33
N GLU A 54 -5.99 1.66 22.51
CA GLU A 54 -5.32 1.10 21.33
C GLU A 54 -4.98 2.17 20.28
N GLU A 55 -5.90 3.11 20.03
CA GLU A 55 -5.68 4.25 19.13
C GLU A 55 -4.51 5.11 19.59
N TYR A 56 -4.48 5.53 20.85
CA TYR A 56 -3.35 6.30 21.41
C TYR A 56 -2.02 5.53 21.33
N GLN A 57 -2.02 4.22 21.59
CA GLN A 57 -0.83 3.38 21.45
C GLN A 57 -0.31 3.31 20.01
N ARG A 58 -1.20 3.32 19.01
CA ARG A 58 -0.82 3.35 17.60
C ARG A 58 -0.28 4.72 17.19
N LEU A 59 -1.00 5.80 17.50
CA LEU A 59 -0.57 7.17 17.20
C LEU A 59 0.81 7.49 17.82
N ALA A 60 1.04 7.03 19.05
CA ALA A 60 2.35 7.14 19.68
C ALA A 60 3.44 6.40 18.88
N LYS A 61 3.18 5.17 18.41
CA LYS A 61 4.14 4.41 17.60
C LYS A 61 4.43 5.10 16.27
N GLU A 62 3.40 5.59 15.58
CA GLU A 62 3.55 6.30 14.31
C GLU A 62 4.37 7.58 14.48
N TYR A 63 4.04 8.38 15.49
CA TYR A 63 4.82 9.56 15.86
C TYR A 63 6.29 9.21 16.10
N ASN A 64 6.56 8.15 16.87
CA ASN A 64 7.92 7.71 17.16
C ASN A 64 8.66 7.19 15.91
N TRP A 65 7.98 6.49 14.99
CA TRP A 65 8.55 6.07 13.71
C TRP A 65 8.89 7.25 12.81
N ASN A 66 7.98 8.22 12.67
CA ASN A 66 8.17 9.41 11.84
C ASN A 66 9.42 10.20 12.26
N ARG A 67 9.74 10.23 13.57
CA ARG A 67 10.98 10.86 14.08
C ARG A 67 12.24 10.12 13.66
N LEU A 68 12.19 8.79 13.61
CA LEU A 68 13.32 7.94 13.24
C LEU A 68 13.51 7.83 11.72
N LEU A 69 12.46 8.09 10.95
CA LEU A 69 12.38 7.74 9.54
C LEU A 69 13.50 8.38 8.69
N LYS A 70 13.83 9.65 8.94
CA LYS A 70 14.89 10.35 8.21
C LYS A 70 16.25 9.67 8.39
N GLU A 71 16.61 9.35 9.63
CA GLU A 71 17.89 8.70 9.94
C GLU A 71 17.89 7.24 9.44
N LEU A 72 16.80 6.51 9.64
CA LEU A 72 16.64 5.14 9.14
C LEU A 72 16.75 5.08 7.63
N HIS A 73 16.09 5.98 6.90
CA HIS A 73 16.13 6.02 5.43
C HIS A 73 17.53 6.32 4.89
N THR A 74 18.23 7.27 5.52
CA THR A 74 19.62 7.60 5.16
C THR A 74 20.53 6.38 5.29
N TRP A 75 20.46 5.68 6.43
CA TRP A 75 21.22 4.45 6.63
C TRP A 75 20.76 3.32 5.72
N TYR A 76 19.47 3.17 5.50
CA TYR A 76 18.90 2.15 4.63
C TYR A 76 19.45 2.25 3.21
N VAL A 77 19.43 3.44 2.59
CA VAL A 77 19.96 3.66 1.23
C VAL A 77 21.47 3.40 1.18
N THR A 78 22.22 3.89 2.16
CA THR A 78 23.68 3.68 2.26
C THR A 78 24.02 2.19 2.34
N LEU A 79 23.36 1.45 3.24
CA LEU A 79 23.57 0.03 3.45
C LEU A 79 23.10 -0.79 2.25
N LYS A 80 22.01 -0.38 1.61
CA LYS A 80 21.52 -0.99 0.37
C LYS A 80 22.59 -0.92 -0.73
N LEU A 81 23.31 0.20 -0.87
CA LEU A 81 24.43 0.30 -1.81
C LEU A 81 25.61 -0.60 -1.39
N HIS A 82 26.02 -0.53 -0.12
CA HIS A 82 27.20 -1.26 0.38
C HIS A 82 27.04 -2.79 0.37
N THR A 83 25.83 -3.28 0.63
CA THR A 83 25.51 -4.72 0.71
C THR A 83 24.96 -5.28 -0.60
N LYS A 84 24.91 -4.47 -1.67
CA LYS A 84 24.25 -4.80 -2.94
C LYS A 84 22.81 -5.28 -2.71
N ASN A 85 22.03 -4.47 -1.99
CA ASN A 85 20.68 -4.80 -1.53
C ASN A 85 20.62 -6.10 -0.73
N TRP A 86 21.56 -6.24 0.22
CA TRP A 86 21.71 -7.43 1.06
C TRP A 86 21.84 -8.75 0.30
N SER A 87 22.37 -8.72 -0.93
CA SER A 87 22.73 -9.91 -1.72
C SER A 87 24.22 -10.28 -1.61
N GLY A 88 25.06 -9.39 -1.06
CA GLY A 88 26.48 -9.63 -0.86
C GLY A 88 26.80 -10.53 0.33
N PRO A 89 28.06 -10.99 0.47
CA PRO A 89 28.50 -11.75 1.65
C PRO A 89 28.47 -10.92 2.95
N ASN A 90 28.49 -9.59 2.84
CA ASN A 90 28.49 -8.63 3.93
C ASN A 90 27.08 -8.28 4.47
N SER A 91 26.03 -8.97 4.05
CA SER A 91 24.63 -8.64 4.44
C SER A 91 24.36 -8.63 5.95
N TYR A 92 25.15 -9.36 6.73
CA TYR A 92 25.03 -9.48 8.17
C TYR A 92 26.23 -8.85 8.91
N GLU A 93 27.14 -8.20 8.18
CA GLU A 93 28.26 -7.49 8.80
C GLU A 93 27.78 -6.20 9.46
N GLU A 94 28.31 -5.93 10.64
CA GLU A 94 28.00 -4.69 11.32
C GLU A 94 28.73 -3.51 10.65
N HIS A 95 27.95 -2.59 10.11
CA HIS A 95 28.47 -1.35 9.56
C HIS A 95 28.63 -0.31 10.67
N LYS A 96 29.89 -0.13 11.08
CA LYS A 96 30.27 0.86 12.09
C LYS A 96 30.28 2.26 11.49
N SER A 97 29.78 3.21 12.26
CA SER A 97 29.90 4.64 12.01
C SER A 97 31.08 5.12 12.85
N ASP A 98 32.01 5.83 12.24
CA ASP A 98 33.18 6.40 12.92
C ASP A 98 32.79 7.52 13.93
N SER A 99 31.50 7.86 13.99
CA SER A 99 30.95 8.92 14.84
C SER A 99 30.67 8.52 16.30
N CYS A 100 30.63 7.23 16.65
CA CYS A 100 30.36 6.83 18.02
C CYS A 100 31.62 6.97 18.90
N ARG A 101 31.59 7.91 19.85
CA ARG A 101 32.66 8.12 20.85
C ARG A 101 32.21 7.81 22.29
N CYS A 102 31.09 7.11 22.45
CA CYS A 102 30.54 6.78 23.77
C CYS A 102 31.47 5.86 24.56
N SER A 103 31.69 6.19 25.84
CA SER A 103 32.47 5.36 26.74
C SER A 103 31.73 4.06 27.06
N PRO A 104 32.41 3.00 27.53
CA PRO A 104 31.73 1.77 27.98
C PRO A 104 30.67 2.00 29.06
N ARG A 105 30.77 3.09 29.85
CA ARG A 105 29.78 3.45 30.87
C ARG A 105 28.48 3.99 30.28
N ASP A 106 28.54 4.55 29.06
CA ASP A 106 27.39 5.09 28.33
C ASP A 106 26.70 4.03 27.46
N GLN A 107 27.25 2.81 27.43
CA GLN A 107 26.73 1.70 26.66
C GLN A 107 25.82 0.83 27.53
N ARG A 108 24.67 0.46 26.98
CA ARG A 108 23.70 -0.42 27.63
C ARG A 108 23.54 -1.67 26.80
N SER A 109 23.72 -2.81 27.45
CA SER A 109 23.54 -4.11 26.82
C SER A 109 22.11 -4.58 27.04
N ARG A 110 21.41 -4.98 25.97
CA ARG A 110 20.02 -5.44 26.07
C ARG A 110 19.75 -6.63 25.15
N PRO A 111 19.05 -7.68 25.62
CA PRO A 111 18.70 -8.81 24.77
C PRO A 111 17.67 -8.38 23.71
N VAL A 112 17.91 -8.79 22.47
CA VAL A 112 17.03 -8.61 21.32
C VAL A 112 16.88 -9.97 20.62
N ASP A 113 15.64 -10.32 20.32
CA ASP A 113 15.25 -11.51 19.57
C ASP A 113 15.46 -11.22 18.07
N MET A 114 16.57 -11.72 17.53
CA MET A 114 17.01 -11.51 16.15
C MET A 114 16.53 -12.67 15.30
N VAL A 115 15.82 -12.41 14.20
CA VAL A 115 15.29 -13.44 13.31
C VAL A 115 15.77 -13.22 11.89
N ASP A 116 16.36 -14.26 11.31
CA ASP A 116 16.80 -14.30 9.92
C ASP A 116 16.25 -15.53 9.19
N ILE A 117 16.72 -15.79 7.97
CA ILE A 117 16.25 -16.91 7.14
C ILE A 117 16.73 -18.26 7.70
N TYR A 118 17.84 -18.29 8.43
CA TYR A 118 18.54 -19.50 8.86
C TYR A 118 18.34 -19.83 10.34
N ALA A 119 18.10 -18.83 11.19
CA ALA A 119 17.96 -18.98 12.63
C ALA A 119 17.12 -17.88 13.28
N GLN A 120 16.60 -18.19 14.46
CA GLN A 120 16.10 -17.20 15.42
C GLN A 120 16.92 -17.29 16.71
N ARG A 121 17.40 -16.15 17.22
CA ARG A 121 18.33 -16.11 18.37
C ARG A 121 18.15 -14.85 19.22
N ARG A 122 18.16 -14.99 20.54
CA ARG A 122 18.26 -13.90 21.50
C ARG A 122 19.72 -13.50 21.65
N ARG A 123 20.07 -12.32 21.13
CA ARG A 123 21.42 -11.76 21.20
C ARG A 123 21.46 -10.56 22.11
N LEU A 124 22.54 -10.45 22.89
CA LEU A 124 22.82 -9.27 23.69
C LEU A 124 23.42 -8.19 22.77
N ILE A 125 22.70 -7.07 22.58
CA ILE A 125 23.10 -5.97 21.71
C ILE A 125 23.52 -4.76 22.54
N LEU A 126 24.62 -4.13 22.15
CA LEU A 126 25.12 -2.89 22.74
C LEU A 126 24.45 -1.67 22.08
N PHE A 127 23.80 -0.86 22.91
CA PHE A 127 23.18 0.41 22.56
C PHE A 127 23.91 1.57 23.23
N CYS A 128 23.95 2.72 22.58
CA CYS A 128 24.50 3.97 23.12
C CYS A 128 23.42 5.06 23.03
N LYS A 129 23.55 6.14 23.81
CA LYS A 129 22.72 7.35 23.63
C LYS A 129 22.96 8.07 22.30
N CYS A 130 24.07 7.77 21.62
CA CYS A 130 24.53 8.43 20.40
C CYS A 130 23.83 8.00 19.10
N THR A 131 23.04 6.93 19.13
CA THR A 131 22.34 6.41 17.97
C THR A 131 21.08 5.71 18.43
N HIS A 132 19.97 5.96 17.74
CA HIS A 132 18.71 5.30 18.02
C HIS A 132 18.80 3.76 17.91
N ASP A 133 18.16 3.04 18.83
CA ASP A 133 18.19 1.57 18.88
C ASP A 133 17.80 0.92 17.54
N ALA A 134 16.77 1.43 16.87
CA ALA A 134 16.32 0.91 15.57
C ALA A 134 17.37 1.11 14.46
N VAL A 135 18.06 2.26 14.46
CA VAL A 135 19.14 2.56 13.51
C VAL A 135 20.36 1.66 13.79
N ARG A 136 20.65 1.42 15.08
CA ARG A 136 21.72 0.51 15.51
C ARG A 136 21.49 -0.92 15.01
N LEU A 137 20.24 -1.39 15.03
CA LEU A 137 19.86 -2.70 14.49
C LEU A 137 19.94 -2.73 12.96
N LEU A 138 19.50 -1.67 12.28
CA LEU A 138 19.57 -1.55 10.82
C LEU A 138 21.02 -1.66 10.33
N ARG A 139 21.96 -1.04 11.05
CA ARG A 139 23.40 -1.12 10.77
C ARG A 139 24.00 -2.53 10.91
N GLN A 140 23.30 -3.45 11.57
CA GLN A 140 23.66 -4.88 11.65
C GLN A 140 22.90 -5.73 10.63
N GLY A 141 22.12 -5.12 9.74
CA GLY A 141 21.32 -5.83 8.74
C GLY A 141 19.93 -6.26 9.22
N TYR A 142 19.38 -5.66 10.28
CA TYR A 142 18.06 -6.00 10.83
C TYR A 142 17.14 -4.79 11.01
N LEU A 143 15.87 -4.89 10.61
CA LEU A 143 14.85 -3.90 10.94
C LEU A 143 14.15 -4.24 12.25
N ALA A 144 14.01 -3.23 13.10
CA ALA A 144 13.35 -3.34 14.40
C ALA A 144 11.83 -3.52 14.26
N GLY A 145 11.23 -4.36 15.09
CA GLY A 145 9.76 -4.52 15.17
C GLY A 145 9.04 -3.40 15.94
N SER A 146 9.76 -2.46 16.54
CA SER A 146 9.21 -1.29 17.24
C SER A 146 10.21 -0.13 17.29
N PRO A 147 9.75 1.14 17.37
CA PRO A 147 10.64 2.30 17.28
C PRO A 147 11.49 2.52 18.54
N ILE A 148 10.92 2.27 19.72
CA ILE A 148 11.59 2.49 21.01
C ILE A 148 11.89 1.14 21.66
N LYS A 149 13.12 0.99 22.18
CA LYS A 149 13.60 -0.20 22.90
C LYS A 149 13.15 -1.54 22.26
N PRO A 150 13.43 -1.76 20.95
CA PRO A 150 12.96 -2.93 20.22
C PRO A 150 13.41 -4.24 20.84
N GLN A 151 12.46 -5.15 21.07
CA GLN A 151 12.73 -6.48 21.60
C GLN A 151 12.95 -7.52 20.51
N THR A 152 12.49 -7.24 19.30
CA THR A 152 12.58 -8.12 18.13
C THR A 152 13.14 -7.34 16.95
N ALA A 153 13.93 -8.01 16.12
CA ALA A 153 14.43 -7.46 14.87
C ALA A 153 14.52 -8.55 13.79
N PHE A 154 14.24 -8.18 12.55
CA PHE A 154 14.17 -9.10 11.42
C PHE A 154 15.18 -8.72 10.36
N SER A 155 15.95 -9.69 9.87
CA SER A 155 16.99 -9.42 8.89
C SER A 155 16.42 -8.85 7.59
N LEU A 156 17.15 -7.95 6.94
CA LEU A 156 16.76 -7.41 5.63
C LEU A 156 16.62 -8.52 4.56
N PRO A 157 17.51 -9.53 4.48
CA PRO A 157 17.30 -10.69 3.61
C PRO A 157 15.94 -11.39 3.82
N LEU A 158 15.53 -11.61 5.08
CA LEU A 158 14.23 -12.22 5.41
C LEU A 158 13.07 -11.35 4.92
N LEU A 159 13.15 -10.03 5.09
CA LEU A 159 12.11 -9.09 4.64
C LEU A 159 12.04 -9.00 3.10
N ILE A 160 13.19 -9.01 2.41
CA ILE A 160 13.26 -9.09 0.94
C ILE A 160 12.66 -10.40 0.43
N PHE A 161 12.97 -11.52 1.09
CA PHE A 161 12.41 -12.83 0.74
C PHE A 161 10.89 -12.86 0.95
N HIS A 162 10.41 -12.38 2.10
CA HIS A 162 8.98 -12.25 2.36
C HIS A 162 8.28 -11.37 1.32
N ASN A 163 8.87 -10.23 0.94
CA ASN A 163 8.29 -9.36 -0.08
C ASN A 163 8.18 -10.07 -1.45
N SER A 164 9.15 -10.93 -1.77
CA SER A 164 9.10 -11.76 -2.98
C SER A 164 7.98 -12.81 -2.91
N LEU A 165 7.82 -13.47 -1.76
CA LEU A 165 6.72 -14.41 -1.53
C LEU A 165 5.36 -13.73 -1.53
N TRP A 166 5.24 -12.50 -1.00
CA TRP A 166 4.02 -11.71 -1.09
C TRP A 166 3.64 -11.46 -2.55
N ASN A 167 4.59 -10.98 -3.36
CA ASN A 167 4.34 -10.62 -4.76
C ASN A 167 4.00 -11.80 -5.66
N ASN A 168 4.52 -13.00 -5.37
CA ASN A 168 4.35 -14.17 -6.25
C ASN A 168 3.42 -15.24 -5.68
N CYS A 169 3.27 -15.29 -4.36
CA CYS A 169 2.51 -16.33 -3.66
C CYS A 169 1.37 -15.77 -2.81
N HIS A 170 1.27 -14.44 -2.65
CA HIS A 170 0.19 -13.78 -1.90
C HIS A 170 0.10 -14.24 -0.43
N ILE A 171 1.25 -14.56 0.17
CA ILE A 171 1.30 -15.17 1.50
C ILE A 171 0.95 -14.16 2.61
N GLY A 172 -0.07 -14.46 3.40
CA GLY A 172 -0.41 -13.62 4.54
C GLY A 172 0.66 -13.61 5.64
N MET A 173 0.68 -12.54 6.43
CA MET A 173 1.62 -12.38 7.55
C MET A 173 1.57 -13.54 8.55
N LEU A 174 0.35 -13.95 8.94
CA LEU A 174 0.15 -15.04 9.89
C LEU A 174 0.72 -16.38 9.38
N PRO A 175 0.28 -16.93 8.22
CA PRO A 175 0.81 -18.20 7.74
C PRO A 175 2.32 -18.15 7.52
N PHE A 176 2.87 -17.02 7.06
CA PHE A 176 4.33 -16.87 6.93
C PHE A 176 5.05 -16.98 8.28
N THR A 177 4.61 -16.23 9.30
CA THR A 177 5.26 -16.26 10.62
C THR A 177 5.12 -17.61 11.34
N VAL A 178 4.00 -18.32 11.15
CA VAL A 178 3.82 -19.69 11.67
C VAL A 178 4.82 -20.64 11.01
N ALA A 179 4.86 -20.68 9.68
CA ALA A 179 5.77 -21.55 8.93
C ALA A 179 7.24 -21.23 9.24
N LEU A 180 7.60 -19.95 9.36
CA LEU A 180 8.94 -19.53 9.73
C LEU A 180 9.31 -20.03 11.14
N THR A 181 8.40 -19.92 12.11
CA THR A 181 8.62 -20.38 13.48
C THR A 181 8.81 -21.89 13.53
N GLU A 182 7.93 -22.66 12.89
CA GLU A 182 8.03 -24.12 12.78
C GLU A 182 9.34 -24.57 12.11
N PHE A 183 9.82 -23.80 11.13
CA PHE A 183 11.07 -24.07 10.45
C PHE A 183 12.30 -23.75 11.31
N LEU A 184 12.30 -22.63 12.02
CA LEU A 184 13.48 -22.12 12.74
C LEU A 184 13.64 -22.69 14.15
N GLU A 185 12.56 -22.96 14.88
CA GLU A 185 12.63 -23.46 16.27
C GLU A 185 13.49 -24.73 16.40
N PRO A 186 13.31 -25.79 15.58
CA PRO A 186 14.13 -27.00 15.68
C PRO A 186 15.60 -26.80 15.28
N ARG A 187 15.91 -25.73 14.54
CA ARG A 187 17.25 -25.45 14.00
C ARG A 187 18.06 -24.51 14.88
N SER A 188 17.42 -23.83 15.81
CA SER A 188 18.03 -22.78 16.63
C SER A 188 17.53 -22.85 18.06
N GLU A 189 16.65 -21.94 18.47
CA GLU A 189 16.05 -21.95 19.80
C GLU A 189 14.60 -21.49 19.74
N ARG A 190 13.85 -21.76 20.82
CA ARG A 190 12.50 -21.26 20.99
C ARG A 190 12.53 -19.90 21.68
N LEU A 191 12.01 -18.87 21.00
CA LEU A 191 11.91 -17.54 21.56
C LEU A 191 10.63 -17.38 22.38
N CYS A 192 10.76 -17.29 23.71
CA CYS A 192 9.63 -17.10 24.61
C CYS A 192 9.35 -15.63 24.92
N ALA A 193 8.08 -15.33 25.22
CA ALA A 193 7.67 -14.03 25.73
C ALA A 193 8.39 -13.71 27.06
N LYS A 194 8.63 -12.42 27.33
CA LYS A 194 9.39 -12.00 28.53
C LYS A 194 8.70 -12.50 29.80
N GLY A 195 9.41 -13.29 30.60
CA GLY A 195 8.90 -13.84 31.88
C GLY A 195 7.81 -14.89 31.73
N LYS A 196 7.62 -15.47 30.53
CA LYS A 196 6.59 -16.48 30.27
C LYS A 196 7.18 -17.67 29.50
N ASN A 197 6.55 -18.84 29.66
CA ASN A 197 7.02 -20.09 29.03
C ASN A 197 6.38 -20.38 27.66
N HIS A 198 5.48 -19.51 27.18
CA HIS A 198 4.89 -19.65 25.84
C HIS A 198 5.69 -18.91 24.76
N ALA A 199 5.57 -19.39 23.52
CA ALA A 199 6.21 -18.79 22.36
C ALA A 199 5.81 -17.33 22.17
N ARG A 200 6.76 -16.49 21.77
CA ARG A 200 6.51 -15.08 21.46
C ARG A 200 5.60 -14.95 20.24
N ASP A 201 4.69 -13.97 20.27
CA ASP A 201 3.93 -13.56 19.08
C ASP A 201 4.89 -12.84 18.10
N MET A 202 5.23 -13.54 17.02
CA MET A 202 6.10 -13.02 15.95
C MET A 202 5.33 -12.22 14.91
N ARG A 203 4.02 -12.41 14.79
CA ARG A 203 3.21 -11.80 13.72
C ARG A 203 3.21 -10.28 13.83
N LYS A 204 2.85 -9.74 14.99
CA LYS A 204 2.76 -8.28 15.22
C LYS A 204 4.08 -7.55 14.94
N PRO A 205 5.22 -7.95 15.55
CA PRO A 205 6.49 -7.26 15.29
C PRO A 205 6.99 -7.48 13.87
N PHE A 206 6.70 -8.63 13.24
CA PHE A 206 7.08 -8.88 11.85
C PHE A 206 6.28 -8.01 10.88
N SER A 207 4.96 -7.89 11.06
CA SER A 207 4.13 -6.94 10.31
C SER A 207 4.67 -5.52 10.39
N ALA A 208 4.97 -5.03 11.60
CA ALA A 208 5.53 -3.69 11.77
C ALA A 208 6.89 -3.50 11.05
N ALA A 209 7.73 -4.54 11.00
CA ALA A 209 8.99 -4.50 10.28
C ALA A 209 8.80 -4.54 8.75
N VAL A 210 7.79 -5.27 8.25
CA VAL A 210 7.41 -5.29 6.83
C VAL A 210 6.86 -3.93 6.40
N ASP A 211 6.01 -3.30 7.21
CA ASP A 211 5.48 -1.96 6.94
C ASP A 211 6.60 -0.93 6.87
N LEU A 212 7.51 -0.94 7.86
CA LEU A 212 8.68 -0.07 7.85
C LEU A 212 9.58 -0.34 6.64
N PHE A 213 9.79 -1.61 6.26
CA PHE A 213 10.58 -1.96 5.08
C PHE A 213 9.98 -1.38 3.81
N ARG A 214 8.67 -1.53 3.61
CA ARG A 214 7.94 -0.99 2.44
C ARG A 214 7.97 0.54 2.41
N LEU A 215 7.78 1.18 3.57
CA LEU A 215 7.89 2.64 3.69
C LEU A 215 9.30 3.14 3.33
N LEU A 216 10.36 2.43 3.74
CA LEU A 216 11.73 2.77 3.36
C LEU A 216 11.98 2.58 1.85
N GLN A 217 11.34 1.60 1.22
CA GLN A 217 11.38 1.42 -0.24
C GLN A 217 10.67 2.59 -0.94
N GLU A 218 9.44 2.92 -0.55
CA GLU A 218 8.67 4.04 -1.10
C GLU A 218 9.44 5.37 -0.98
N ARG A 219 9.99 5.68 0.20
CA ARG A 219 10.83 6.88 0.40
C ARG A 219 12.06 6.90 -0.49
N SER A 220 12.60 5.73 -0.84
CA SER A 220 13.73 5.64 -1.77
C SER A 220 13.29 5.94 -3.19
N ASP A 221 12.12 5.46 -3.60
CA ASP A 221 11.55 5.74 -4.91
C ASP A 221 11.17 7.23 -5.03
N ASP A 222 10.57 7.83 -4.00
CA ASP A 222 10.27 9.27 -3.94
C ASP A 222 11.54 10.12 -4.03
N LEU A 223 12.60 9.72 -3.31
CA LEU A 223 13.89 10.41 -3.36
C LEU A 223 14.46 10.35 -4.79
N MET A 224 14.39 9.19 -5.45
CA MET A 224 14.89 9.03 -6.82
C MET A 224 14.07 9.87 -7.80
N ASP A 225 12.74 9.84 -7.71
CA ASP A 225 11.84 10.63 -8.54
C ASP A 225 12.13 12.13 -8.40
N SER A 226 12.23 12.61 -7.16
CA SER A 226 12.49 14.02 -6.89
C SER A 226 13.89 14.45 -7.31
N THR A 227 14.90 13.58 -7.15
CA THR A 227 16.29 13.89 -7.51
C THR A 227 16.47 13.94 -9.03
N LEU A 228 15.80 13.05 -9.76
CA LEU A 228 15.83 13.00 -11.22
C LEU A 228 14.87 14.02 -11.86
N GLY A 229 14.00 14.68 -11.08
CA GLY A 229 13.02 15.63 -11.58
C GLY A 229 11.94 14.99 -12.46
N LEU A 230 11.56 13.73 -12.17
CA LEU A 230 10.62 12.99 -12.99
C LEU A 230 9.22 13.60 -12.95
N THR A 231 8.65 13.86 -14.11
CA THR A 231 7.23 14.25 -14.24
C THR A 231 6.32 13.05 -13.96
N GLU A 232 5.02 13.31 -13.75
CA GLU A 232 4.04 12.21 -13.62
C GLU A 232 4.00 11.31 -14.86
N GLN A 233 4.24 11.86 -16.04
CA GLN A 233 4.35 11.08 -17.28
C GLN A 233 5.61 10.20 -17.27
N ASP A 234 6.76 10.71 -16.83
CA ASP A 234 7.99 9.91 -16.70
C ASP A 234 7.81 8.76 -15.72
N LYS A 235 7.13 9.02 -14.59
CA LYS A 235 6.80 7.99 -13.61
C LYS A 235 5.91 6.89 -14.21
N LEU A 236 4.89 7.26 -14.99
CA LEU A 236 4.05 6.29 -15.70
C LEU A 236 4.81 5.54 -16.79
N ALA A 237 5.75 6.20 -17.48
CA ALA A 237 6.62 5.54 -18.45
C ALA A 237 7.49 4.48 -17.77
N GLY A 238 8.10 4.79 -16.61
CA GLY A 238 8.97 3.87 -15.88
C GLY A 238 8.25 2.75 -15.13
N ARG A 239 7.05 3.03 -14.57
CA ARG A 239 6.35 2.11 -13.65
C ARG A 239 5.13 1.40 -14.24
N SER A 240 4.54 1.95 -15.31
CA SER A 240 3.32 1.41 -15.91
C SER A 240 3.58 0.93 -17.35
N CYS A 241 3.77 1.84 -18.29
CA CYS A 241 3.87 1.47 -19.70
C CYS A 241 4.79 2.44 -20.48
N PRO A 242 6.05 2.05 -20.72
CA PRO A 242 6.98 2.85 -21.53
C PRO A 242 6.44 3.13 -22.93
N ALA A 243 5.73 2.19 -23.54
CA ALA A 243 5.17 2.34 -24.88
C ALA A 243 4.03 3.38 -24.95
N CYS A 244 3.33 3.64 -23.85
CA CYS A 244 2.22 4.60 -23.83
C CYS A 244 2.66 5.98 -23.35
N PHE A 245 3.55 6.06 -22.36
CA PHE A 245 3.90 7.31 -21.67
C PHE A 245 5.34 7.76 -21.92
N GLY A 246 6.16 6.91 -22.54
CA GLY A 246 7.51 7.27 -22.97
C GLY A 246 7.52 8.25 -24.16
N PRO A 247 8.72 8.63 -24.61
CA PRO A 247 8.88 9.58 -25.70
C PRO A 247 8.29 9.04 -27.01
N GLU A 248 7.80 9.97 -27.84
CA GLU A 248 7.26 9.65 -29.15
C GLU A 248 8.35 9.02 -30.05
N PRO A 249 8.05 7.95 -30.81
CA PRO A 249 9.03 7.33 -31.68
C PRO A 249 9.41 8.24 -32.85
N ALA A 250 10.67 8.16 -33.28
CA ALA A 250 11.20 9.00 -34.37
C ALA A 250 10.44 8.83 -35.71
N ASN A 251 9.76 7.70 -35.89
CA ASN A 251 8.98 7.39 -37.08
C ASN A 251 7.47 7.64 -36.91
N SER A 252 7.06 8.50 -35.98
CA SER A 252 5.64 8.81 -35.74
C SER A 252 4.88 9.25 -37.00
N MET A 253 5.58 9.93 -37.92
CA MET A 253 5.02 10.36 -39.20
C MET A 253 4.62 9.22 -40.14
N ASP A 254 5.15 8.01 -39.95
CA ASP A 254 4.77 6.82 -40.74
C ASP A 254 3.35 6.32 -40.41
N TYR A 255 2.83 6.68 -39.23
CA TYR A 255 1.51 6.26 -38.78
C TYR A 255 0.44 7.23 -39.32
N PRO A 256 -0.74 6.73 -39.76
CA PRO A 256 -1.86 7.59 -40.14
C PRO A 256 -2.31 8.50 -38.99
N ASP A 257 -2.80 9.70 -39.30
CA ASP A 257 -3.29 10.67 -38.30
C ASP A 257 -4.36 10.07 -37.38
N SER A 258 -5.15 9.11 -37.90
CA SER A 258 -6.17 8.41 -37.13
C SER A 258 -5.62 7.50 -36.04
N VAL A 259 -4.32 7.21 -35.96
CA VAL A 259 -3.70 6.39 -34.90
C VAL A 259 -2.41 6.99 -34.34
N ARG A 260 -1.84 7.99 -35.01
CA ARG A 260 -0.59 8.65 -34.62
C ARG A 260 -0.72 9.24 -33.22
N ASN A 261 0.27 8.94 -32.38
CA ASN A 261 0.36 9.34 -30.97
C ASN A 261 -0.92 9.13 -30.13
N ARG A 262 -1.85 8.28 -30.57
CA ARG A 262 -3.11 8.07 -29.85
C ARG A 262 -2.89 7.14 -28.67
N LEU A 263 -3.26 7.62 -27.48
CA LEU A 263 -3.37 6.78 -26.30
C LEU A 263 -4.70 6.04 -26.32
N ILE A 264 -4.71 4.73 -26.10
CA ILE A 264 -5.94 3.95 -25.95
C ILE A 264 -5.93 3.33 -24.56
N VAL A 265 -7.00 3.58 -23.81
CA VAL A 265 -7.21 3.07 -22.46
C VAL A 265 -8.56 2.39 -22.35
N CYS A 266 -8.70 1.53 -21.34
CA CYS A 266 -9.97 0.91 -20.98
C CYS A 266 -10.31 1.18 -19.51
N LEU A 267 -11.61 1.22 -19.23
CA LEU A 267 -12.20 1.41 -17.90
C LEU A 267 -13.07 0.21 -17.56
N ASP A 268 -13.04 -0.21 -16.29
CA ASP A 268 -13.86 -1.31 -15.78
C ASP A 268 -13.86 -1.31 -14.25
N GLY A 269 -14.94 -1.84 -13.66
CA GLY A 269 -15.12 -1.96 -12.22
C GLY A 269 -15.17 -3.42 -11.76
N ASN A 270 -14.33 -3.78 -10.79
CA ASN A 270 -14.30 -5.09 -10.17
C ASN A 270 -14.84 -5.07 -8.72
N PHE A 271 -15.99 -5.70 -8.51
CA PHE A 271 -16.67 -5.78 -7.20
C PHE A 271 -16.31 -7.02 -6.36
N GLN A 272 -15.27 -7.77 -6.75
CA GLN A 272 -14.80 -8.93 -5.98
C GLN A 272 -13.81 -8.54 -4.89
N HIS A 273 -12.96 -7.54 -5.17
CA HIS A 273 -12.00 -6.95 -4.22
C HIS A 273 -12.72 -6.11 -3.18
N ARG A 274 -13.19 -6.77 -2.12
CA ARG A 274 -13.91 -6.16 -1.01
C ARG A 274 -13.07 -6.20 0.24
N HIS A 275 -13.10 -5.13 1.02
CA HIS A 275 -12.52 -5.08 2.36
C HIS A 275 -13.65 -5.10 3.39
N HIS A 276 -13.47 -5.88 4.45
CA HIS A 276 -14.46 -5.98 5.51
C HIS A 276 -14.18 -4.89 6.55
N SER A 277 -15.15 -4.03 6.86
CA SER A 277 -14.94 -2.87 7.73
C SER A 277 -14.53 -3.22 9.16
N LYS A 278 -14.80 -4.45 9.61
CA LYS A 278 -14.33 -4.99 10.91
C LYS A 278 -12.89 -5.54 10.89
N ALA A 279 -12.24 -5.62 9.73
CA ALA A 279 -10.89 -6.16 9.59
C ALA A 279 -9.82 -5.15 10.04
N SER A 280 -10.14 -3.86 9.96
CA SER A 280 -9.38 -2.77 10.56
C SER A 280 -10.26 -2.01 11.54
N ARG A 281 -9.62 -1.24 12.43
CA ARG A 281 -10.28 -0.12 13.10
C ARG A 281 -9.75 1.14 12.42
N ASP A 282 -10.65 1.96 11.86
CA ASP A 282 -10.40 3.13 10.99
C ASP A 282 -9.68 4.32 11.68
N TYR A 283 -8.79 4.06 12.62
CA TYR A 283 -8.00 5.09 13.29
C TYR A 283 -6.81 5.59 12.46
N GLU A 284 -6.41 4.84 11.44
CA GLU A 284 -5.28 5.22 10.58
C GLU A 284 -5.74 6.01 9.36
N THR A 285 -4.99 7.06 9.02
CA THR A 285 -5.09 7.69 7.71
C THR A 285 -4.75 6.67 6.64
N LEU A 286 -5.59 6.58 5.61
CA LEU A 286 -5.40 5.66 4.51
C LEU A 286 -4.16 6.06 3.70
N GLN A 287 -3.15 5.20 3.69
CA GLN A 287 -1.99 5.36 2.82
C GLN A 287 -2.38 4.92 1.42
N THR A 288 -2.36 5.87 0.48
CA THR A 288 -2.85 5.67 -0.88
C THR A 288 -1.66 5.68 -1.85
N PRO A 289 -1.27 4.53 -2.42
CA PRO A 289 -0.19 4.47 -3.38
C PRO A 289 -0.45 5.37 -4.59
N SER A 290 0.60 5.84 -5.26
CA SER A 290 0.49 6.80 -6.38
C SER A 290 -0.38 6.33 -7.56
N ILE A 291 -0.50 5.01 -7.76
CA ILE A 291 -1.40 4.40 -8.75
C ILE A 291 -2.88 4.61 -8.41
N PHE A 292 -3.24 4.75 -7.13
CA PHE A 292 -4.60 5.06 -6.71
C PHE A 292 -4.89 6.55 -6.83
N LEU A 293 -6.14 6.91 -7.08
CA LEU A 293 -6.61 8.27 -6.95
C LEU A 293 -6.44 8.76 -5.50
N PRO A 294 -6.01 10.02 -5.28
CA PRO A 294 -5.90 10.55 -3.94
C PRO A 294 -7.28 10.64 -3.27
N GLU A 295 -7.28 10.60 -1.94
CA GLU A 295 -8.49 10.77 -1.14
C GLU A 295 -9.22 12.07 -1.51
N GLY A 296 -10.54 12.02 -1.61
CA GLY A 296 -11.37 13.17 -2.01
C GLY A 296 -11.51 13.36 -3.54
N ALA A 297 -10.72 12.70 -4.38
CA ALA A 297 -10.78 12.90 -5.83
C ALA A 297 -12.14 12.53 -6.44
N VAL A 298 -12.73 11.43 -5.96
CA VAL A 298 -14.04 10.94 -6.43
C VAL A 298 -15.17 11.83 -5.88
N GLU A 299 -15.04 12.31 -4.65
CA GLU A 299 -15.97 13.24 -4.01
C GLU A 299 -15.98 14.59 -4.73
N MET A 300 -14.81 15.13 -5.07
CA MET A 300 -14.69 16.34 -5.87
C MET A 300 -15.36 16.18 -7.24
N MET A 301 -15.13 15.05 -7.91
CA MET A 301 -15.79 14.76 -9.19
C MET A 301 -17.31 14.65 -9.02
N THR A 302 -17.79 14.07 -7.91
CA THR A 302 -19.21 14.00 -7.59
C THR A 302 -19.82 15.41 -7.40
N GLN A 303 -19.10 16.31 -6.74
CA GLN A 303 -19.53 17.70 -6.56
C GLN A 303 -19.59 18.44 -7.89
N GLU A 304 -18.59 18.26 -8.76
CA GLU A 304 -18.56 18.85 -10.10
C GLU A 304 -19.71 18.37 -10.97
N ILE A 305 -20.01 17.07 -10.95
CA ILE A 305 -21.19 16.49 -11.62
C ILE A 305 -22.46 17.21 -11.17
N ARG A 306 -22.68 17.29 -9.85
CA ARG A 306 -23.88 17.93 -9.28
C ARG A 306 -23.99 19.40 -9.66
N HIS A 307 -22.85 20.11 -9.63
CA HIS A 307 -22.79 21.51 -10.03
C HIS A 307 -23.23 21.70 -11.49
N MET A 308 -22.70 20.88 -12.39
CA MET A 308 -23.06 20.96 -13.82
C MET A 308 -24.51 20.54 -14.09
N GLU A 309 -25.05 19.57 -13.35
CA GLU A 309 -26.47 19.21 -13.45
C GLU A 309 -27.40 20.36 -13.07
N VAL A 310 -27.04 21.14 -12.04
CA VAL A 310 -27.79 22.34 -11.62
C VAL A 310 -27.69 23.44 -12.68
N MET A 311 -26.48 23.70 -13.20
CA MET A 311 -26.27 24.75 -14.19
C MET A 311 -26.97 24.46 -15.52
N ASN A 312 -26.86 23.23 -16.02
CA ASN A 312 -27.34 22.86 -17.36
C ASN A 312 -28.79 22.35 -17.37
N LYS A 313 -29.46 22.31 -16.21
CA LYS A 313 -30.85 21.83 -16.05
C LYS A 313 -31.09 20.52 -16.80
N THR A 314 -30.14 19.60 -16.69
CA THR A 314 -30.08 18.42 -17.55
C THR A 314 -31.34 17.56 -17.36
N PRO A 315 -32.13 17.28 -18.42
CA PRO A 315 -33.32 16.45 -18.30
C PRO A 315 -32.98 15.04 -17.78
N LYS A 316 -33.87 14.45 -16.98
CA LYS A 316 -33.80 13.01 -16.68
C LYS A 316 -34.16 12.23 -17.95
N GLN A 317 -33.19 11.94 -18.80
CA GLN A 317 -33.33 10.97 -19.88
C GLN A 317 -32.82 9.61 -19.44
N ALA A 318 -33.69 8.60 -19.56
CA ALA A 318 -33.28 7.21 -19.41
C ALA A 318 -32.46 6.80 -20.63
N ASP A 319 -31.24 6.33 -20.40
CA ASP A 319 -30.41 5.74 -21.43
C ASP A 319 -30.72 4.25 -21.51
N ARG A 320 -31.46 3.85 -22.55
CA ARG A 320 -31.84 2.45 -22.80
C ARG A 320 -30.63 1.53 -22.88
N CYS A 321 -29.44 2.04 -23.23
CA CYS A 321 -28.21 1.26 -23.22
C CYS A 321 -27.69 1.04 -21.80
N ALA A 322 -27.74 2.04 -20.91
CA ALA A 322 -27.40 1.84 -19.50
C ALA A 322 -28.37 0.84 -18.83
N ASP A 323 -29.67 0.94 -19.13
CA ASP A 323 -30.69 0.09 -18.51
C ASP A 323 -30.63 -1.39 -18.94
N ALA A 324 -30.01 -1.70 -20.10
CA ALA A 324 -29.86 -3.07 -20.61
C ALA A 324 -28.62 -3.79 -20.06
N HIS A 325 -27.68 -3.06 -19.43
CA HIS A 325 -26.39 -3.61 -19.01
C HIS A 325 -26.35 -3.93 -17.52
N LYS A 326 -25.92 -5.15 -17.19
CA LYS A 326 -25.66 -5.56 -15.80
C LYS A 326 -24.57 -4.71 -15.13
N ALA A 327 -23.60 -4.18 -15.89
CA ALA A 327 -22.56 -3.29 -15.37
C ALA A 327 -23.09 -1.90 -14.96
N ALA A 328 -24.05 -1.35 -15.70
CA ALA A 328 -24.72 -0.10 -15.34
C ALA A 328 -25.84 -0.29 -14.29
N ASN A 329 -26.43 -1.50 -14.23
CA ASN A 329 -27.47 -1.88 -13.27
C ASN A 329 -26.96 -2.64 -12.04
N ASP A 330 -25.65 -2.87 -11.88
CA ASP A 330 -25.07 -3.43 -10.65
C ASP A 330 -25.11 -2.35 -9.57
N LYS A 331 -26.33 -2.04 -9.11
CA LYS A 331 -26.64 -1.21 -7.94
C LYS A 331 -26.29 -1.97 -6.66
N ARG A 332 -25.12 -2.63 -6.65
CA ARG A 332 -24.56 -3.32 -5.49
C ARG A 332 -23.96 -2.26 -4.58
N ASN A 333 -24.82 -1.65 -3.79
CA ASN A 333 -24.45 -0.68 -2.77
C ASN A 333 -24.14 -1.39 -1.43
N GLU A 334 -23.86 -0.61 -0.38
CA GLU A 334 -23.66 -1.10 0.99
C GLU A 334 -24.73 -2.10 1.47
N SER A 335 -25.97 -2.01 0.95
CA SER A 335 -27.05 -2.93 1.31
C SER A 335 -26.85 -4.35 0.77
N THR A 336 -26.13 -4.50 -0.34
CA THR A 336 -25.74 -5.80 -0.92
C THR A 336 -24.55 -6.42 -0.20
N TRP A 337 -23.66 -5.57 0.34
CA TRP A 337 -22.40 -6.00 0.97
C TRP A 337 -22.27 -5.47 2.40
N LYS A 338 -23.27 -5.78 3.25
CA LYS A 338 -23.28 -5.36 4.65
C LYS A 338 -21.97 -5.73 5.35
N GLY A 339 -21.33 -4.74 5.97
CA GLY A 339 -20.07 -4.92 6.70
C GLY A 339 -18.80 -4.77 5.84
N CYS A 340 -18.91 -4.34 4.59
CA CYS A 340 -17.78 -3.89 3.77
C CYS A 340 -17.78 -2.37 3.66
N ASP A 341 -16.60 -1.77 3.73
CA ASP A 341 -16.34 -0.35 3.50
C ASP A 341 -15.87 -0.10 2.06
N ASP A 342 -14.86 -0.84 1.60
CA ASP A 342 -14.49 -0.92 0.18
C ASP A 342 -15.22 -2.08 -0.49
N THR A 343 -16.01 -1.76 -1.53
CA THR A 343 -16.92 -2.70 -2.21
C THR A 343 -16.39 -3.18 -3.57
N GLY A 344 -15.24 -2.68 -3.99
CA GLY A 344 -14.60 -3.00 -5.26
C GLY A 344 -13.46 -2.06 -5.62
N LEU A 345 -12.91 -2.25 -6.82
CA LEU A 345 -11.92 -1.40 -7.45
C LEU A 345 -12.43 -0.93 -8.81
N MET A 346 -12.27 0.35 -9.12
CA MET A 346 -12.37 0.87 -10.48
C MET A 346 -10.97 0.99 -11.05
N GLY A 347 -10.77 0.52 -12.28
CA GLY A 347 -9.47 0.58 -12.94
C GLY A 347 -9.47 1.36 -14.24
N LEU A 348 -8.28 1.83 -14.59
CA LEU A 348 -7.91 2.38 -15.90
C LEU A 348 -6.62 1.69 -16.35
N CYS A 349 -6.67 0.94 -17.46
CA CYS A 349 -5.50 0.30 -18.07
C CYS A 349 -5.26 0.83 -19.48
N CYS A 350 -4.00 0.84 -19.92
CA CYS A 350 -3.68 1.08 -21.33
C CYS A 350 -3.94 -0.16 -22.19
N ARG A 351 -3.92 0.01 -23.52
CA ARG A 351 -4.06 -1.08 -24.50
C ARG A 351 -3.02 -2.20 -24.44
N HIS A 352 -1.95 -2.02 -23.65
CA HIS A 352 -0.93 -3.05 -23.40
C HIS A 352 -1.18 -3.80 -22.09
N ASP A 353 -2.40 -3.73 -21.57
CA ASP A 353 -2.86 -4.38 -20.35
C ASP A 353 -2.08 -3.96 -19.09
N SER A 354 -1.49 -2.76 -19.11
CA SER A 354 -0.81 -2.19 -17.95
C SER A 354 -1.71 -1.23 -17.19
N ALA A 355 -1.73 -1.39 -15.86
CA ALA A 355 -2.47 -0.54 -14.94
C ALA A 355 -1.90 0.88 -14.94
N VAL A 356 -2.76 1.87 -15.15
CA VAL A 356 -2.38 3.29 -15.12
C VAL A 356 -2.85 3.93 -13.82
N PHE A 357 -4.15 3.86 -13.55
CA PHE A 357 -4.73 4.38 -12.31
C PHE A 357 -5.83 3.45 -11.78
N LEU A 358 -5.99 3.43 -10.45
CA LEU A 358 -7.02 2.70 -9.72
C LEU A 358 -7.81 3.63 -8.80
N ALA A 359 -9.02 3.24 -8.42
CA ALA A 359 -9.79 3.92 -7.39
C ALA A 359 -10.56 2.90 -6.55
N ASN A 360 -10.58 3.09 -5.23
CA ASN A 360 -11.44 2.30 -4.36
C ASN A 360 -12.91 2.64 -4.60
N ILE A 361 -13.76 1.63 -4.70
CA ILE A 361 -15.22 1.79 -4.72
C ILE A 361 -15.71 1.79 -3.27
N TYR A 362 -15.56 2.92 -2.59
CA TYR A 362 -15.93 3.10 -1.20
C TYR A 362 -17.43 3.38 -1.06
N LYS A 363 -18.15 2.53 -0.29
CA LYS A 363 -19.56 2.74 0.16
C LYS A 363 -20.54 3.33 -0.89
N SER A 364 -20.32 2.98 -2.16
CA SER A 364 -21.15 3.18 -3.35
C SER A 364 -22.10 4.40 -3.36
N GLY A 365 -21.53 5.59 -3.67
CA GLY A 365 -22.25 6.80 -4.07
C GLY A 365 -22.57 6.89 -5.59
N GLU A 366 -22.39 8.06 -6.22
CA GLU A 366 -22.57 8.24 -7.68
C GLU A 366 -21.47 7.49 -8.45
N LEU A 367 -21.79 6.30 -8.97
CA LEU A 367 -20.82 5.42 -9.63
C LEU A 367 -20.13 6.05 -10.85
N ARG A 368 -20.74 7.05 -11.50
CA ARG A 368 -20.15 7.75 -12.65
C ARG A 368 -18.99 8.67 -12.28
N ALA A 369 -18.85 9.07 -11.01
CA ALA A 369 -17.72 9.87 -10.56
C ALA A 369 -16.39 9.11 -10.66
N LEU A 370 -16.40 7.79 -10.47
CA LEU A 370 -15.21 6.94 -10.53
C LEU A 370 -14.50 6.96 -11.91
N PRO A 371 -15.16 6.56 -13.03
CA PRO A 371 -14.54 6.65 -14.35
C PRO A 371 -14.13 8.08 -14.69
N LEU A 372 -14.95 9.08 -14.36
CA LEU A 372 -14.66 10.47 -14.67
C LEU A 372 -13.44 11.02 -13.90
N ALA A 373 -13.26 10.63 -12.64
CA ALA A 373 -12.11 11.04 -11.85
C ALA A 373 -10.80 10.41 -12.39
N LEU A 374 -10.84 9.13 -12.78
CA LEU A 374 -9.71 8.46 -13.43
C LEU A 374 -9.34 9.12 -14.76
N MET A 375 -10.36 9.39 -15.60
CA MET A 375 -10.18 10.10 -16.86
C MET A 375 -9.61 11.51 -16.66
N LYS A 376 -10.16 12.28 -15.72
CA LYS A 376 -9.71 13.64 -15.44
C LYS A 376 -8.24 13.67 -15.03
N ARG A 377 -7.77 12.69 -14.25
CA ARG A 377 -6.36 12.56 -13.90
C ARG A 377 -5.50 12.24 -15.13
N LEU A 378 -5.92 11.29 -15.96
CA LEU A 378 -5.21 10.91 -17.19
C LEU A 378 -5.10 12.06 -18.19
N LEU A 379 -6.22 12.71 -18.52
CA LEU A 379 -6.31 13.74 -19.56
C LEU A 379 -5.57 15.03 -19.19
N ARG A 380 -5.26 15.25 -17.90
CA ARG A 380 -4.44 16.37 -17.44
C ARG A 380 -2.95 16.18 -17.68
N LEU A 381 -2.50 14.95 -17.95
CA LEU A 381 -1.07 14.67 -18.20
C LEU A 381 -0.63 15.28 -19.53
N ASP A 382 -1.46 15.15 -20.56
CA ASP A 382 -1.21 15.64 -21.91
C ASP A 382 -2.55 16.02 -22.57
N PRO A 383 -3.03 17.27 -22.36
CA PRO A 383 -4.36 17.70 -22.80
C PRO A 383 -4.56 17.71 -24.33
N ASP A 384 -3.48 17.82 -25.09
CA ASP A 384 -3.51 17.94 -26.55
C ASP A 384 -3.37 16.58 -27.25
N ARG A 385 -3.14 15.50 -26.49
CA ARG A 385 -2.97 14.16 -27.03
C ARG A 385 -4.32 13.50 -27.34
N PRO A 386 -4.48 12.87 -28.52
CA PRO A 386 -5.66 12.05 -28.80
C PRO A 386 -5.77 10.87 -27.83
N VAL A 387 -6.94 10.72 -27.18
CA VAL A 387 -7.21 9.62 -26.24
C VAL A 387 -8.48 8.85 -26.64
N GLY A 388 -8.34 7.55 -26.89
CA GLY A 388 -9.46 6.63 -27.06
C GLY A 388 -9.79 5.92 -25.75
N ILE A 389 -11.04 5.99 -25.31
CA ILE A 389 -11.52 5.37 -24.07
C ILE A 389 -12.51 4.26 -24.39
N LEU A 390 -12.14 3.03 -24.03
CA LEU A 390 -12.99 1.86 -24.13
C LEU A 390 -13.64 1.57 -22.77
N TYR A 391 -14.96 1.45 -22.76
CA TYR A 391 -15.70 1.09 -21.55
C TYR A 391 -16.94 0.29 -21.93
N ASP A 392 -17.35 -0.67 -21.11
CA ASP A 392 -18.53 -1.50 -21.38
C ASP A 392 -19.78 -0.65 -21.65
N ILE A 393 -19.89 0.50 -20.98
CA ILE A 393 -20.94 1.51 -21.19
C ILE A 393 -20.39 2.83 -21.75
N GLY A 394 -19.33 2.78 -22.58
CA GLY A 394 -18.69 3.96 -23.16
C GLY A 394 -19.64 4.89 -23.91
N CYS A 395 -20.61 4.34 -24.65
CA CYS A 395 -21.64 5.12 -25.33
C CYS A 395 -22.54 5.91 -24.36
N SER A 396 -22.80 5.36 -23.18
CA SER A 396 -23.59 6.00 -22.14
C SER A 396 -22.78 7.10 -21.44
N LEU A 397 -21.51 6.81 -21.17
CA LEU A 397 -20.60 7.77 -20.56
C LEU A 397 -20.37 9.00 -21.44
N ASP A 398 -20.15 8.80 -22.74
CA ASP A 398 -19.98 9.89 -23.72
C ASP A 398 -21.21 10.81 -23.75
N LYS A 399 -22.41 10.23 -23.93
CA LYS A 399 -23.67 10.98 -23.89
C LYS A 399 -23.85 11.72 -22.56
N TYR A 400 -23.50 11.07 -21.44
CA TYR A 400 -23.60 11.64 -20.11
C TYR A 400 -22.71 12.89 -19.95
N ILE A 401 -21.47 12.81 -20.44
CA ILE A 401 -20.50 13.91 -20.45
C ILE A 401 -21.03 15.07 -21.29
N ASN A 402 -21.44 14.80 -22.53
CA ASN A 402 -21.90 15.82 -23.47
C ASN A 402 -23.17 16.54 -22.99
N LEU A 403 -24.17 15.79 -22.50
CA LEU A 403 -25.43 16.36 -21.99
C LEU A 403 -25.22 17.28 -20.77
N ARG A 404 -24.15 17.06 -20.01
CA ARG A 404 -23.83 17.84 -18.80
C ARG A 404 -22.69 18.83 -19.02
N GLY A 405 -22.08 18.88 -20.20
CA GLY A 405 -20.90 19.71 -20.46
C GLY A 405 -19.74 19.42 -19.49
N LEU A 406 -19.53 18.16 -19.12
CA LEU A 406 -18.48 17.78 -18.18
C LEU A 406 -17.12 17.78 -18.86
N LEU A 407 -16.09 18.22 -18.15
CA LEU A 407 -14.68 18.20 -18.60
C LEU A 407 -14.44 18.78 -20.02
N PRO A 408 -15.07 19.91 -20.41
CA PRO A 408 -15.15 20.35 -21.80
C PRO A 408 -13.79 20.66 -22.43
N ASP A 409 -12.80 21.07 -21.63
CA ASP A 409 -11.44 21.34 -22.11
C ASP A 409 -10.57 20.09 -22.21
N LEU A 410 -10.89 19.03 -21.47
CA LEU A 410 -10.09 17.81 -21.41
C LEU A 410 -10.56 16.75 -22.40
N THR A 411 -11.82 16.82 -22.86
CA THR A 411 -12.41 15.80 -23.73
C THR A 411 -12.40 16.15 -25.22
N LYS A 412 -11.76 17.26 -25.63
CA LYS A 412 -11.74 17.73 -27.03
C LYS A 412 -11.14 16.71 -27.98
N GLU A 413 -10.03 16.09 -27.57
CA GLU A 413 -9.30 15.07 -28.34
C GLU A 413 -9.66 13.64 -27.89
N THR A 414 -10.80 13.47 -27.19
CA THR A 414 -11.23 12.17 -26.65
C THR A 414 -12.27 11.50 -27.54
N THR A 415 -12.07 10.21 -27.84
CA THR A 415 -13.06 9.35 -28.49
C THR A 415 -13.52 8.25 -27.54
N PHE A 416 -14.81 7.92 -27.56
CA PHE A 416 -15.36 6.84 -26.75
C PHE A 416 -15.69 5.63 -27.60
N GLY A 417 -15.49 4.45 -27.04
CA GLY A 417 -15.87 3.18 -27.63
C GLY A 417 -16.39 2.22 -26.58
N THR A 418 -17.11 1.21 -27.05
CA THR A 418 -17.58 0.10 -26.22
C THR A 418 -16.56 -1.03 -26.28
N SER A 419 -16.29 -1.67 -25.14
CA SER A 419 -15.43 -2.86 -25.13
C SER A 419 -16.02 -3.94 -26.05
N ILE A 420 -15.18 -4.62 -26.83
CA ILE A 420 -15.59 -5.38 -28.02
C ILE A 420 -16.59 -6.50 -27.73
N PHE A 421 -16.46 -7.17 -26.57
CA PHE A 421 -17.38 -8.24 -26.15
C PHE A 421 -18.74 -7.72 -25.69
N HIS A 422 -18.84 -6.42 -25.39
CA HIS A 422 -20.07 -5.78 -24.91
C HIS A 422 -20.71 -4.92 -26.00
N SER A 423 -20.03 -4.66 -27.12
CA SER A 423 -20.58 -3.86 -28.21
C SER A 423 -21.92 -4.39 -28.71
N TYR A 424 -22.07 -5.71 -28.87
CA TYR A 424 -23.29 -6.32 -29.45
C TYR A 424 -24.54 -6.26 -28.56
N VAL A 425 -24.41 -5.99 -27.25
CA VAL A 425 -25.56 -5.81 -26.35
C VAL A 425 -26.08 -4.37 -26.34
N HIS A 426 -25.41 -3.44 -27.03
CA HIS A 426 -25.92 -2.08 -27.27
C HIS A 426 -26.88 -2.04 -28.45
N ASN A 427 -27.70 -1.00 -28.54
CA ASN A 427 -28.60 -0.82 -29.68
C ASN A 427 -27.82 -0.60 -30.99
N TRP A 428 -28.45 -0.82 -32.13
CA TRP A 428 -27.78 -0.77 -33.44
C TRP A 428 -27.07 0.57 -33.72
N ALA A 429 -27.69 1.70 -33.40
CA ALA A 429 -27.05 3.01 -33.58
C ALA A 429 -25.78 3.14 -32.71
N CYS A 430 -25.85 2.75 -31.43
CA CYS A 430 -24.68 2.72 -30.56
C CYS A 430 -23.60 1.74 -31.05
N GLN A 431 -23.97 0.63 -31.71
CA GLN A 431 -22.99 -0.27 -32.32
C GLN A 431 -22.26 0.42 -33.47
N LEU A 432 -22.97 1.11 -34.36
CA LEU A 432 -22.35 1.84 -35.46
C LEU A 432 -21.42 2.94 -34.93
N ASP A 433 -21.84 3.68 -33.91
CA ASP A 433 -21.10 4.86 -33.45
C ASP A 433 -19.97 4.52 -32.46
N TYR A 434 -20.04 3.41 -31.71
CA TYR A 434 -19.11 3.10 -30.61
C TYR A 434 -18.47 1.72 -30.67
N ASN A 435 -18.72 0.88 -31.68
CA ASN A 435 -18.04 -0.41 -31.79
C ASN A 435 -16.64 -0.23 -32.40
N PRO A 436 -15.55 -0.59 -31.69
CA PRO A 436 -14.19 -0.44 -32.21
C PRO A 436 -13.92 -1.20 -33.51
N ARG A 437 -14.72 -2.22 -33.84
CA ARG A 437 -14.62 -2.96 -35.12
C ARG A 437 -15.19 -2.21 -36.31
N LEU A 438 -16.10 -1.27 -36.06
CA LEU A 438 -16.78 -0.49 -37.11
C LEU A 438 -16.16 0.90 -37.28
N ASN A 439 -15.34 1.32 -36.31
CA ASN A 439 -14.74 2.64 -36.24
C ASN A 439 -13.23 2.60 -36.49
N THR A 440 -12.69 3.68 -37.04
CA THR A 440 -11.25 3.82 -37.22
C THR A 440 -10.57 4.33 -35.95
N GLY A 441 -9.27 4.09 -35.82
CA GLY A 441 -8.45 4.71 -34.78
C GLY A 441 -8.27 3.91 -33.48
N TRP A 442 -8.83 2.71 -33.39
CA TRP A 442 -8.68 1.82 -32.22
C TRP A 442 -7.53 0.80 -32.36
N GLY A 443 -6.98 0.64 -33.55
CA GLY A 443 -6.01 -0.42 -33.85
C GLY A 443 -6.59 -1.81 -33.54
N LEU A 444 -5.82 -2.65 -32.84
CA LEU A 444 -6.23 -3.98 -32.39
C LEU A 444 -6.73 -3.99 -30.94
N SER A 445 -7.15 -2.86 -30.40
CA SER A 445 -7.57 -2.75 -28.99
C SER A 445 -8.98 -3.29 -28.80
N ASP A 446 -9.14 -4.24 -27.88
CA ASP A 446 -10.43 -4.89 -27.57
C ASP A 446 -11.17 -4.27 -26.38
N GLY A 447 -10.47 -3.46 -25.58
CA GLY A 447 -11.00 -2.84 -24.37
C GLY A 447 -11.11 -3.81 -23.19
N LYS A 448 -10.34 -4.90 -23.20
CA LYS A 448 -10.46 -6.01 -22.25
C LYS A 448 -9.22 -6.27 -21.38
N GLY A 449 -8.37 -5.26 -21.26
CA GLY A 449 -7.16 -5.35 -20.45
C GLY A 449 -7.43 -5.45 -18.95
N LEU A 450 -8.49 -4.80 -18.47
CA LEU A 450 -8.83 -4.82 -17.05
C LEU A 450 -9.30 -6.20 -16.59
N GLU A 451 -10.01 -6.98 -17.41
CA GLU A 451 -10.42 -8.34 -17.08
C GLU A 451 -9.22 -9.27 -16.90
N ARG A 452 -8.16 -9.10 -17.72
CA ARG A 452 -6.91 -9.83 -17.56
C ARG A 452 -6.21 -9.43 -16.25
N MET A 453 -6.18 -8.13 -15.95
CA MET A 453 -5.63 -7.63 -14.70
C MET A 453 -6.42 -8.14 -13.47
N TRP A 454 -7.75 -8.16 -13.53
CA TRP A 454 -8.61 -8.71 -12.48
C TRP A 454 -8.39 -10.20 -12.29
N SER A 455 -8.20 -10.94 -13.38
CA SER A 455 -7.83 -12.36 -13.30
C SER A 455 -6.48 -12.54 -12.60
N TYR A 456 -5.48 -11.73 -12.94
CA TYR A 456 -4.16 -11.73 -12.30
C TYR A 456 -4.24 -11.39 -10.80
N LEU A 457 -5.06 -10.42 -10.40
CA LEU A 457 -5.23 -10.00 -9.02
C LEU A 457 -6.18 -10.89 -8.20
N SER A 458 -6.89 -11.83 -8.84
CA SER A 458 -7.87 -12.68 -8.16
C SER A 458 -7.36 -13.46 -6.93
N PRO A 459 -6.08 -13.93 -6.87
CA PRO A 459 -5.56 -14.57 -5.66
C PRO A 459 -5.52 -13.66 -4.43
N LEU A 460 -5.48 -12.34 -4.61
CA LEU A 460 -5.48 -11.35 -3.52
C LEU A 460 -6.86 -11.16 -2.88
N VAL A 461 -7.95 -11.54 -3.57
CA VAL A 461 -9.32 -11.29 -3.12
C VAL A 461 -9.64 -11.93 -1.76
N SER A 462 -9.13 -13.13 -1.51
CA SER A 462 -9.37 -13.84 -0.25
C SER A 462 -8.53 -13.28 0.90
N PRO A 463 -7.18 -13.21 0.79
CA PRO A 463 -6.34 -12.76 1.90
C PRO A 463 -6.56 -11.28 2.27
N LEU A 464 -6.82 -10.40 1.29
CA LEU A 464 -6.99 -8.97 1.55
C LEU A 464 -8.36 -8.61 2.15
N ARG A 465 -9.36 -9.48 2.02
CA ARG A 465 -10.71 -9.21 2.54
C ARG A 465 -10.74 -8.92 4.04
N TYR A 466 -9.82 -9.55 4.77
CA TYR A 466 -9.69 -9.44 6.22
C TYR A 466 -8.33 -8.87 6.64
N ALA A 467 -7.62 -8.24 5.72
CA ALA A 467 -6.43 -7.45 6.03
C ALA A 467 -6.85 -6.10 6.64
N THR A 468 -5.90 -5.36 7.21
CA THR A 468 -6.16 -3.96 7.56
C THR A 468 -6.30 -3.14 6.28
N ARG A 469 -7.04 -2.03 6.28
CA ARG A 469 -7.29 -1.23 5.08
C ARG A 469 -6.04 -0.71 4.34
N ASN A 470 -4.93 -0.52 5.06
CA ASN A 470 -3.63 -0.11 4.48
C ASN A 470 -2.83 -1.27 3.84
N HIS A 471 -3.23 -2.52 4.05
CA HIS A 471 -2.57 -3.74 3.56
C HIS A 471 -3.36 -4.37 2.41
#